data_AF-I0EUT8-F1
#
_entry.id   AF-I0EUT8-F1
#
_cell.length_a   1.000
_cell.length_b   1.000
_cell.length_c   1.000
_cell.angle_alpha   90.00
_cell.angle_beta   90.00
_cell.angle_gamma   90.00
#
_symmetry.space_group_name_H-M   'P 1'
#
loop_
_entity.id
_entity.type
_entity.pdbx_description
1 polymer ?
#
loop_
_entity_poly.entity_id
_entity_poly.type
_entity_poly.pdbx_seq_one_letter_code
_entity_poly.pdbx_strand_id
1 'polypeptide(L)'
;MPHSKKKAKIYRVDNFKDIQEIMMDKSPSLLDYMHKYKNSEYVLYYKMLSHSDLPTFAKAVSKNHLDKNLLYYLSTEQMQSIEKKEERNFEVAKQSNISLSKRFWKDLNMADPRVSIKDSSISKNINDYAKVYLVNNTLKDFNYKLTLEIFKKLNKIFDSKKFNANTMEIKILNHQAFTPLELHQAVHGIGTSKDREFVKLRHNMFRNDLLYFLIEKTNSDKNLFIMPFRNPLFFSLLGITNSSYQAYMDKRLKIENNQAVKNATFFEKESMQRQHQNKWRKNLALEMMNYATTDRAVVCPLTWIEADFDDIGTLFKASHIKGYSECKENEKYDINNGLLLVANADALFDKHLITIDENKQLKFSYLLNNNHQLKSKLHLNNDILKEILNENRMAYLKHHRAVFEKEEQKRKTKKSDFNLTMFF
;
A
#
# COMPACT_ATOMS: atom_id res chain seq x y z
N MET A 1 -21.63 -11.71 14.24
CA MET A 1 -22.60 -10.99 13.38
C MET A 1 -22.29 -11.30 11.92
N PRO A 2 -23.26 -11.66 11.07
CA PRO A 2 -22.99 -11.84 9.64
C PRO A 2 -22.69 -10.47 9.04
N HIS A 3 -21.42 -10.21 8.73
CA HIS A 3 -21.00 -8.94 8.14
C HIS A 3 -21.60 -8.80 6.75
N SER A 4 -22.35 -7.71 6.53
CA SER A 4 -22.61 -7.24 5.18
C SER A 4 -21.26 -7.08 4.50
N LYS A 5 -21.04 -7.73 3.35
CA LYS A 5 -19.84 -7.51 2.54
C LYS A 5 -19.69 -6.01 2.28
N LYS A 6 -18.79 -5.33 3.01
CA LYS A 6 -18.42 -3.93 2.74
C LYS A 6 -17.96 -3.93 1.28
N LYS A 7 -18.65 -3.18 0.41
CA LYS A 7 -18.27 -3.08 -1.00
C LYS A 7 -16.87 -2.49 -1.11
N ALA A 8 -16.08 -2.98 -2.07
CA ALA A 8 -14.76 -2.43 -2.36
C ALA A 8 -14.83 -0.90 -2.48
N LYS A 9 -14.03 -0.21 -1.66
CA LYS A 9 -14.04 1.25 -1.58
C LYS A 9 -13.30 1.84 -2.77
N ILE A 10 -14.03 2.64 -3.54
CA ILE A 10 -13.51 3.36 -4.71
C ILE A 10 -13.61 4.84 -4.38
N TYR A 11 -12.47 5.51 -4.43
CA TYR A 11 -12.34 6.93 -4.18
C TYR A 11 -12.58 7.70 -5.47
N ARG A 12 -13.16 8.90 -5.34
CA ARG A 12 -13.38 9.85 -6.44
C ARG A 12 -12.89 11.22 -5.99
N VAL A 13 -12.12 11.88 -6.83
CA VAL A 13 -11.64 13.25 -6.65
C VAL A 13 -11.93 14.01 -7.93
N ASP A 14 -12.58 15.16 -7.82
CA ASP A 14 -12.98 16.03 -8.94
C ASP A 14 -12.36 17.43 -8.85
N ASN A 15 -11.82 17.82 -7.71
CA ASN A 15 -11.06 19.06 -7.61
C ASN A 15 -9.72 18.94 -8.35
N PHE A 16 -9.51 19.77 -9.38
CA PHE A 16 -8.32 19.72 -10.21
C PHE A 16 -7.01 19.91 -9.43
N LYS A 17 -6.97 20.79 -8.42
CA LYS A 17 -5.75 21.02 -7.61
C LYS A 17 -5.40 19.79 -6.77
N ASP A 18 -6.40 19.15 -6.18
CA ASP A 18 -6.20 17.91 -5.41
C ASP A 18 -5.72 16.78 -6.32
N ILE A 19 -6.27 16.66 -7.53
CA ILE A 19 -5.79 15.68 -8.54
C ILE A 19 -4.33 15.98 -8.91
N GLN A 20 -3.97 17.24 -9.15
CA GLN A 20 -2.59 17.62 -9.44
C GLN A 20 -1.65 17.25 -8.30
N GLU A 21 -2.03 17.53 -7.04
CA GLU A 21 -1.23 17.16 -5.87
C GLU A 21 -1.00 15.65 -5.79
N ILE A 22 -2.03 14.84 -6.06
CA ILE A 22 -1.91 13.37 -6.13
C ILE A 22 -1.05 12.94 -7.33
N MET A 23 -1.12 13.61 -8.47
CA MET A 23 -0.34 13.23 -9.65
C MET A 23 1.14 13.61 -9.53
N MET A 24 1.48 14.63 -8.73
CA MET A 24 2.86 15.09 -8.52
C MET A 24 3.82 13.99 -8.07
N ASP A 25 3.35 12.99 -7.32
CA ASP A 25 4.17 11.88 -6.84
C ASP A 25 3.99 10.56 -7.61
N LYS A 26 3.18 10.59 -8.66
CA LYS A 26 2.71 9.39 -9.36
C LYS A 26 3.20 9.36 -10.80
N SER A 27 2.99 10.43 -11.56
CA SER A 27 3.37 10.47 -12.97
C SER A 27 3.76 11.89 -13.42
N PRO A 28 5.06 12.14 -13.68
CA PRO A 28 5.49 13.40 -14.29
C PRO A 28 4.86 13.63 -15.66
N SER A 29 4.79 12.59 -16.52
CA SER A 29 4.26 12.74 -17.89
C SER A 29 2.77 13.09 -17.90
N LEU A 30 1.98 12.53 -16.98
CA LEU A 30 0.56 12.89 -16.88
C LEU A 30 0.36 14.27 -16.25
N LEU A 31 1.21 14.66 -15.29
CA LEU A 31 1.17 16.01 -14.73
C LEU A 31 1.47 17.06 -15.82
N ASP A 32 2.50 16.84 -16.65
CA ASP A 32 2.84 17.71 -17.77
C ASP A 32 1.69 17.80 -18.78
N TYR A 33 1.03 16.67 -19.06
CA TYR A 33 -0.17 16.62 -19.89
C TYR A 33 -1.31 17.47 -19.31
N MET A 34 -1.64 17.28 -18.03
CA MET A 34 -2.70 18.05 -17.36
C MET A 34 -2.40 19.56 -17.33
N HIS A 35 -1.13 19.94 -17.20
CA HIS A 35 -0.74 21.36 -17.30
C HIS A 35 -0.98 21.93 -18.70
N LYS A 36 -0.65 21.16 -19.74
CA LYS A 36 -0.91 21.55 -21.14
C LYS A 36 -2.41 21.68 -21.43
N TYR A 37 -3.23 20.81 -20.86
CA TYR A 37 -4.68 20.75 -21.07
C TYR A 37 -5.50 21.20 -19.84
N LYS A 38 -5.02 22.23 -19.14
CA LYS A 38 -5.62 22.74 -17.88
C LYS A 38 -7.09 23.19 -17.97
N ASN A 39 -7.62 23.38 -19.18
CA ASN A 39 -9.01 23.80 -19.40
C ASN A 39 -9.99 22.62 -19.51
N SER A 40 -9.50 21.38 -19.57
CA SER A 40 -10.35 20.19 -19.55
C SER A 40 -10.91 19.94 -18.15
N GLU A 41 -12.06 19.27 -18.07
CA GLU A 41 -12.57 18.74 -16.80
C GLU A 41 -11.87 17.41 -16.49
N TYR A 42 -11.44 17.22 -15.25
CA TYR A 42 -10.78 16.00 -14.81
C TYR A 42 -11.51 15.35 -13.64
N VAL A 43 -11.68 14.04 -13.70
CA VAL A 43 -12.21 13.23 -12.60
C VAL A 43 -11.30 12.05 -12.37
N LEU A 44 -10.71 11.98 -11.18
CA LEU A 44 -9.87 10.88 -10.76
C LEU A 44 -10.67 9.87 -9.95
N TYR A 45 -10.58 8.61 -10.35
CA TYR A 45 -11.03 7.46 -9.57
C TYR A 45 -9.83 6.63 -9.18
N TYR A 46 -9.82 6.09 -7.97
CA TYR A 46 -8.80 5.12 -7.60
C TYR A 46 -9.31 4.14 -6.56
N LYS A 47 -8.69 2.97 -6.55
CA LYS A 47 -8.97 1.92 -5.57
C LYS A 47 -7.72 1.12 -5.27
N MET A 48 -7.78 0.45 -4.15
CA MET A 48 -6.87 -0.64 -3.82
C MET A 48 -7.46 -1.95 -4.37
N LEU A 49 -6.62 -2.79 -4.97
CA LEU A 49 -7.06 -4.06 -5.52
C LEU A 49 -7.44 -5.04 -4.40
N SER A 50 -8.66 -5.55 -4.48
CA SER A 50 -9.16 -6.61 -3.60
C SER A 50 -8.93 -7.99 -4.22
N HIS A 51 -9.20 -9.05 -3.45
CA HIS A 51 -9.23 -10.43 -3.94
C HIS A 51 -10.15 -10.59 -5.17
N SER A 52 -11.23 -9.79 -5.21
CA SER A 52 -12.24 -9.81 -6.26
C SER A 52 -11.86 -9.03 -7.51
N ASP A 53 -10.66 -8.44 -7.57
CA ASP A 53 -10.11 -7.76 -8.75
C ASP A 53 -8.97 -8.56 -9.41
N LEU A 54 -8.50 -9.62 -8.75
CA LEU A 54 -7.36 -10.42 -9.19
C LEU A 54 -7.77 -11.58 -10.12
N PRO A 55 -6.97 -11.87 -11.16
CA PRO A 55 -7.19 -13.05 -11.99
C PRO A 55 -7.04 -14.35 -11.20
N THR A 56 -7.74 -15.40 -11.66
CA THR A 56 -7.67 -16.75 -11.07
C THR A 56 -6.84 -17.66 -11.97
N PHE A 57 -5.85 -18.35 -11.40
CA PHE A 57 -4.88 -19.17 -12.14
C PHE A 57 -5.09 -20.68 -12.04
N ALA A 58 -6.07 -21.16 -11.24
CA ALA A 58 -6.29 -22.59 -10.98
C ALA A 58 -7.72 -23.04 -11.37
N LYS A 59 -7.86 -24.28 -11.89
CA LYS A 59 -9.18 -24.90 -12.12
C LYS A 59 -9.82 -25.33 -10.79
N ALA A 60 -11.15 -25.19 -10.71
CA ALA A 60 -11.98 -25.51 -9.55
C ALA A 60 -12.12 -27.02 -9.32
N VAL A 61 -11.07 -27.68 -8.79
CA VAL A 61 -11.13 -29.14 -8.52
C VAL A 61 -11.08 -29.48 -7.02
N SER A 62 -10.82 -28.52 -6.12
CA SER A 62 -10.99 -28.73 -4.67
C SER A 62 -11.25 -27.42 -3.91
N LYS A 63 -11.90 -27.55 -2.73
CA LYS A 63 -12.23 -26.48 -1.77
C LYS A 63 -11.01 -25.59 -1.51
N ASN A 64 -11.22 -24.26 -1.56
CA ASN A 64 -10.33 -23.16 -1.14
C ASN A 64 -8.97 -23.57 -0.54
N HIS A 65 -7.94 -23.73 -1.37
CA HIS A 65 -6.56 -23.73 -0.90
C HIS A 65 -5.95 -22.34 -1.15
N LEU A 66 -5.21 -21.85 -0.17
CA LEU A 66 -4.52 -20.56 -0.17
C LEU A 66 -3.41 -20.46 -1.24
N ASP A 67 -2.97 -21.60 -1.77
CA ASP A 67 -2.03 -21.70 -2.90
C ASP A 67 -2.53 -20.98 -4.16
N LYS A 68 -3.85 -20.82 -4.32
CA LYS A 68 -4.48 -20.08 -5.42
C LYS A 68 -4.23 -18.57 -5.33
N ASN A 69 -3.87 -18.06 -4.16
CA ASN A 69 -3.58 -16.64 -3.93
C ASN A 69 -2.15 -16.29 -4.36
N LEU A 70 -1.82 -16.56 -5.63
CA LEU A 70 -0.48 -16.29 -6.19
C LEU A 70 -0.14 -14.81 -6.12
N LEU A 71 -1.09 -13.95 -6.46
CA LEU A 71 -0.94 -12.49 -6.50
C LEU A 71 -1.20 -11.83 -5.14
N TYR A 72 -0.84 -12.51 -4.05
CA TYR A 72 -0.78 -11.94 -2.70
C TYR A 72 0.68 -11.81 -2.29
N TYR A 73 1.03 -10.73 -1.61
CA TYR A 73 2.38 -10.48 -1.07
C TYR A 73 2.73 -11.34 0.16
N LEU A 74 2.08 -12.48 0.34
CA LEU A 74 2.29 -13.42 1.44
C LEU A 74 2.50 -14.82 0.91
N SER A 75 3.38 -15.62 1.52
CA SER A 75 3.45 -17.07 1.26
C SER A 75 2.20 -17.80 1.78
N THR A 76 2.02 -19.06 1.37
CA THR A 76 0.93 -19.90 1.89
C THR A 76 1.03 -20.09 3.40
N GLU A 77 2.23 -20.32 3.91
CA GLU A 77 2.50 -20.49 5.35
C GLU A 77 2.19 -19.22 6.14
N GLN A 78 2.57 -18.05 5.61
CA GLN A 78 2.26 -16.76 6.22
C GLN A 78 0.75 -16.52 6.30
N MET A 79 0.02 -16.80 5.21
CA MET A 79 -1.44 -16.69 5.21
C MET A 79 -2.06 -17.63 6.26
N GLN A 80 -1.62 -18.89 6.33
CA GLN A 80 -2.11 -19.85 7.33
C GLN A 80 -1.87 -19.40 8.78
N SER A 81 -0.68 -18.84 9.05
CA SER A 81 -0.34 -18.28 10.36
C SER A 81 -1.30 -17.15 10.76
N ILE A 82 -1.57 -16.24 9.82
CA ILE A 82 -2.50 -15.11 10.02
C ILE A 82 -3.94 -15.62 10.18
N GLU A 83 -4.41 -16.56 9.37
CA GLU A 83 -5.78 -17.11 9.50
C GLU A 83 -6.00 -17.75 10.87
N LYS A 84 -5.00 -18.50 11.35
CA LYS A 84 -5.05 -19.12 12.68
C LYS A 84 -5.13 -18.07 13.80
N LYS A 85 -4.46 -16.93 13.63
CA LYS A 85 -4.38 -15.88 14.65
C LYS A 85 -5.59 -14.95 14.65
N GLU A 86 -6.10 -14.62 13.48
CA GLU A 86 -7.30 -13.78 13.28
C GLU A 86 -8.61 -14.55 13.39
N GLU A 87 -8.54 -15.89 13.46
CA GLU A 87 -9.70 -16.81 13.38
C GLU A 87 -10.60 -16.49 12.17
N ARG A 88 -9.98 -16.01 11.08
CA ARG A 88 -10.66 -15.54 9.88
C ARG A 88 -9.86 -15.96 8.65
N ASN A 89 -10.57 -16.46 7.64
CA ASN A 89 -9.94 -16.93 6.41
C ASN A 89 -9.68 -15.77 5.43
N PHE A 90 -8.60 -15.86 4.67
CA PHE A 90 -8.41 -15.03 3.49
C PHE A 90 -9.42 -15.39 2.40
N GLU A 91 -9.86 -14.36 1.69
CA GLU A 91 -10.67 -14.56 0.49
C GLU A 91 -9.78 -15.06 -0.66
N VAL A 92 -10.35 -15.95 -1.49
CA VAL A 92 -9.69 -16.50 -2.68
C VAL A 92 -10.29 -15.86 -3.93
N ALA A 93 -9.44 -15.51 -4.90
CA ALA A 93 -9.89 -14.96 -6.17
C ALA A 93 -10.74 -16.00 -6.95
N LYS A 94 -12.03 -15.70 -7.19
CA LYS A 94 -12.97 -16.64 -7.81
C LYS A 94 -13.08 -16.48 -9.33
N GLN A 95 -13.26 -15.24 -9.78
CA GLN A 95 -13.28 -14.80 -11.18
C GLN A 95 -13.46 -13.28 -11.14
N SER A 96 -12.72 -12.49 -11.92
CA SER A 96 -12.88 -11.05 -11.78
C SER A 96 -12.55 -10.18 -12.99
N ASN A 97 -13.34 -9.12 -13.09
CA ASN A 97 -13.05 -7.86 -13.77
C ASN A 97 -12.59 -6.86 -12.70
N ILE A 98 -12.00 -5.73 -13.09
CA ILE A 98 -11.76 -4.65 -12.11
C ILE A 98 -13.09 -3.94 -11.84
N SER A 99 -13.61 -4.09 -10.63
CA SER A 99 -14.90 -3.50 -10.25
C SER A 99 -14.82 -1.98 -10.10
N LEU A 100 -15.80 -1.28 -10.67
CA LEU A 100 -15.90 0.17 -10.68
C LEU A 100 -17.27 0.67 -10.21
N SER A 101 -17.33 1.91 -9.74
CA SER A 101 -18.54 2.50 -9.17
C SER A 101 -19.56 2.88 -10.26
N LYS A 102 -20.84 2.98 -9.90
CA LYS A 102 -21.88 3.49 -10.83
C LYS A 102 -21.55 4.87 -11.40
N ARG A 103 -20.92 5.72 -10.59
CA ARG A 103 -20.51 7.07 -10.99
C ARG A 103 -19.41 7.06 -12.06
N PHE A 104 -18.49 6.10 -12.00
CA PHE A 104 -17.46 5.94 -13.02
C PHE A 104 -18.07 5.75 -14.41
N TRP A 105 -19.04 4.84 -14.52
CA TRP A 105 -19.75 4.59 -15.79
C TRP A 105 -20.51 5.82 -16.27
N LYS A 106 -21.20 6.52 -15.34
CA LYS A 106 -21.88 7.78 -15.64
C LYS A 106 -20.91 8.84 -16.18
N ASP A 107 -19.73 9.00 -15.59
CA ASP A 107 -18.72 9.98 -16.02
C ASP A 107 -18.12 9.65 -17.40
N LEU A 108 -18.16 8.38 -17.83
CA LEU A 108 -17.82 7.98 -19.20
C LEU A 108 -19.00 8.12 -20.18
N ASN A 109 -20.21 8.39 -19.69
CA ASN A 109 -21.48 8.29 -20.43
C ASN A 109 -21.81 6.86 -20.89
N MET A 110 -21.39 5.86 -20.11
CA MET A 110 -21.74 4.47 -20.31
C MET A 110 -22.85 4.02 -19.35
N ALA A 111 -23.66 3.07 -19.80
CA ALA A 111 -24.63 2.41 -18.93
C ALA A 111 -23.92 1.58 -17.84
N ASP A 112 -24.59 1.40 -16.71
CA ASP A 112 -24.13 0.48 -15.65
C ASP A 112 -24.00 -0.93 -16.24
N PRO A 113 -22.88 -1.65 -15.99
CA PRO A 113 -22.66 -2.97 -16.55
C PRO A 113 -23.80 -3.95 -16.28
N ARG A 114 -24.46 -3.86 -15.12
CA ARG A 114 -25.56 -4.77 -14.77
C ARG A 114 -26.83 -4.52 -15.57
N VAL A 115 -26.94 -3.35 -16.18
CA VAL A 115 -28.03 -2.98 -17.09
C VAL A 115 -27.64 -3.36 -18.53
N SER A 116 -26.42 -3.00 -18.96
CA SER A 116 -25.96 -3.20 -20.36
C SER A 116 -25.78 -4.66 -20.78
N ILE A 117 -25.66 -5.61 -19.85
CA ILE A 117 -25.57 -7.04 -20.21
C ILE A 117 -26.79 -7.54 -20.96
N LYS A 118 -27.97 -7.07 -20.55
CA LYS A 118 -29.26 -7.58 -21.03
C LYS A 118 -29.65 -6.97 -22.38
N ASP A 119 -28.94 -5.93 -22.81
CA ASP A 119 -29.24 -5.20 -24.03
C ASP A 119 -28.04 -5.27 -24.98
N SER A 120 -28.21 -6.00 -26.08
CA SER A 120 -27.18 -6.14 -27.10
C SER A 120 -26.99 -4.89 -27.96
N SER A 121 -27.89 -3.90 -27.89
CA SER A 121 -27.76 -2.64 -28.63
C SER A 121 -26.77 -1.67 -27.97
N ILE A 122 -26.48 -1.85 -26.68
CA ILE A 122 -25.55 -0.99 -25.94
C ILE A 122 -24.12 -1.48 -26.18
N SER A 123 -23.27 -0.60 -26.73
CA SER A 123 -21.85 -0.94 -26.89
C SER A 123 -21.19 -1.18 -25.54
N LYS A 124 -20.44 -2.27 -25.48
CA LYS A 124 -19.60 -2.68 -24.34
C LYS A 124 -18.14 -2.31 -24.54
N ASN A 125 -17.78 -1.76 -25.70
CA ASN A 125 -16.45 -1.26 -25.95
C ASN A 125 -16.30 0.12 -25.31
N ILE A 126 -15.35 0.27 -24.39
CA ILE A 126 -15.12 1.56 -23.71
C ILE A 126 -14.52 2.57 -24.71
N ASN A 127 -13.80 2.06 -25.71
CA ASN A 127 -13.15 2.87 -26.73
C ASN A 127 -14.16 3.64 -27.61
N ASP A 128 -15.44 3.22 -27.64
CA ASP A 128 -16.52 3.95 -28.31
C ASP A 128 -16.94 5.23 -27.54
N TYR A 129 -16.55 5.36 -26.27
CA TYR A 129 -16.92 6.47 -25.38
C TYR A 129 -15.74 7.32 -24.92
N ALA A 130 -14.53 6.76 -24.92
CA ALA A 130 -13.31 7.44 -24.52
C ALA A 130 -12.08 6.80 -25.16
N LYS A 131 -11.08 7.59 -25.52
CA LYS A 131 -9.76 7.06 -25.90
C LYS A 131 -9.06 6.55 -24.63
N VAL A 132 -8.72 5.26 -24.59
CA VAL A 132 -8.15 4.63 -23.40
C VAL A 132 -6.64 4.50 -23.53
N TYR A 133 -5.92 4.85 -22.47
CA TYR A 133 -4.47 4.89 -22.42
C TYR A 133 -3.92 4.23 -21.15
N LEU A 134 -2.85 3.45 -21.30
CA LEU A 134 -1.93 3.15 -20.20
C LEU A 134 -0.90 4.26 -20.08
N VAL A 135 -0.55 4.66 -18.86
CA VAL A 135 0.46 5.69 -18.60
C VAL A 135 1.85 5.06 -18.43
N ASN A 136 2.71 5.22 -19.44
CA ASN A 136 3.90 4.37 -19.63
C ASN A 136 4.89 4.43 -18.46
N ASN A 137 5.14 5.61 -17.89
CA ASN A 137 6.10 5.76 -16.80
C ASN A 137 5.65 5.09 -15.49
N THR A 138 4.38 4.67 -15.37
CA THR A 138 3.84 3.93 -14.22
C THR A 138 3.97 2.41 -14.36
N LEU A 139 4.34 1.91 -15.55
CA LEU A 139 4.33 0.47 -15.86
C LEU A 139 5.67 -0.23 -15.61
N LYS A 140 6.76 0.50 -15.34
CA LYS A 140 8.13 -0.03 -15.19
C LYS A 140 8.19 -1.25 -14.28
N ASP A 141 7.48 -1.19 -13.16
CA ASP A 141 7.50 -2.22 -12.13
C ASP A 141 6.46 -3.33 -12.36
N PHE A 142 5.65 -3.27 -13.43
CA PHE A 142 4.58 -4.20 -13.76
C PHE A 142 4.96 -5.14 -14.92
N ASN A 143 5.99 -5.96 -14.67
CA ASN A 143 6.47 -6.96 -15.62
C ASN A 143 6.62 -8.33 -14.96
N TYR A 144 6.64 -9.37 -15.79
CA TYR A 144 6.60 -10.76 -15.31
C TYR A 144 7.88 -11.16 -14.57
N LYS A 145 9.04 -10.58 -14.91
CA LYS A 145 10.32 -10.91 -14.26
C LYS A 145 10.27 -10.56 -12.78
N LEU A 146 9.82 -9.34 -12.45
CA LEU A 146 9.64 -8.91 -11.06
C LEU A 146 8.54 -9.72 -10.35
N THR A 147 7.47 -10.06 -11.04
CA THR A 147 6.41 -10.93 -10.49
C THR A 147 6.97 -12.31 -10.11
N LEU A 148 7.79 -12.92 -10.96
CA LEU A 148 8.44 -14.21 -10.68
C LEU A 148 9.48 -14.12 -9.54
N GLU A 149 10.21 -13.00 -9.43
CA GLU A 149 11.10 -12.79 -8.29
C GLU A 149 10.34 -12.67 -6.96
N ILE A 150 9.18 -12.00 -6.94
CA ILE A 150 8.29 -12.00 -5.77
C ILE A 150 7.82 -13.44 -5.45
N PHE A 151 7.43 -14.21 -6.46
CA PHE A 151 7.01 -15.60 -6.27
C PHE A 151 8.13 -16.44 -5.66
N LYS A 152 9.37 -16.27 -6.14
CA LYS A 152 10.56 -16.92 -5.58
C LYS A 152 10.81 -16.49 -4.13
N LYS A 153 10.76 -15.19 -3.82
CA LYS A 153 10.94 -14.66 -2.44
C LYS A 153 9.90 -15.18 -1.46
N LEU A 154 8.69 -15.46 -1.94
CA LEU A 154 7.57 -15.96 -1.14
C LEU A 154 7.37 -17.48 -1.25
N ASN A 155 8.30 -18.20 -1.89
CA ASN A 155 8.21 -19.65 -2.14
C ASN A 155 6.86 -20.09 -2.72
N LYS A 156 6.33 -19.33 -3.69
CA LYS A 156 5.05 -19.62 -4.35
C LYS A 156 5.18 -20.83 -5.26
N ILE A 157 4.25 -21.77 -5.12
CA ILE A 157 4.13 -22.93 -6.01
C ILE A 157 3.05 -22.63 -7.05
N PHE A 158 3.39 -22.72 -8.33
CA PHE A 158 2.45 -22.47 -9.42
C PHE A 158 2.77 -23.34 -10.65
N ASP A 159 1.72 -23.61 -11.44
CA ASP A 159 1.83 -24.32 -12.72
C ASP A 159 2.24 -23.33 -13.82
N SER A 160 3.45 -23.50 -14.37
CA SER A 160 4.01 -22.61 -15.41
C SER A 160 3.21 -22.62 -16.71
N LYS A 161 2.42 -23.67 -16.99
CA LYS A 161 1.53 -23.69 -18.16
C LYS A 161 0.31 -22.79 -17.95
N LYS A 162 -0.13 -22.61 -16.70
CA LYS A 162 -1.28 -21.75 -16.35
C LYS A 162 -0.84 -20.31 -16.09
N PHE A 163 0.27 -20.12 -15.39
CA PHE A 163 0.92 -18.83 -15.25
C PHE A 163 2.00 -18.71 -16.34
N ASN A 164 1.57 -18.54 -17.59
CA ASN A 164 2.48 -18.40 -18.72
C ASN A 164 3.14 -17.02 -18.71
N ALA A 165 4.22 -16.87 -17.95
CA ALA A 165 4.90 -15.60 -17.73
C ALA A 165 5.37 -14.93 -19.04
N ASN A 166 5.72 -15.73 -20.06
CA ASN A 166 6.18 -15.23 -21.36
C ASN A 166 5.10 -14.49 -22.14
N THR A 167 3.82 -14.69 -21.83
CA THR A 167 2.72 -13.94 -22.45
C THR A 167 2.32 -12.69 -21.68
N MET A 168 2.94 -12.43 -20.52
CA MET A 168 2.54 -11.36 -19.58
C MET A 168 3.33 -10.07 -19.74
N GLU A 169 4.18 -9.97 -20.77
CA GLU A 169 4.88 -8.72 -21.09
C GLU A 169 3.94 -7.75 -21.81
N ILE A 170 3.68 -6.62 -21.16
CA ILE A 170 2.85 -5.55 -21.71
C ILE A 170 3.61 -4.89 -22.85
N LYS A 171 2.98 -4.75 -24.02
CA LYS A 171 3.56 -3.97 -25.11
C LYS A 171 3.41 -2.49 -24.81
N ILE A 172 4.52 -1.82 -24.52
CA ILE A 172 4.58 -0.39 -24.24
C ILE A 172 5.19 0.34 -25.44
N LEU A 173 4.59 1.44 -25.85
CA LEU A 173 5.17 2.33 -26.85
C LEU A 173 6.28 3.17 -26.20
N ASN A 174 7.50 2.64 -26.17
CA ASN A 174 8.64 3.17 -25.39
C ASN A 174 9.03 4.64 -25.71
N HIS A 175 8.61 5.18 -26.85
CA HIS A 175 8.88 6.58 -27.25
C HIS A 175 7.72 7.54 -26.95
N GLN A 176 6.65 7.07 -26.32
CA GLN A 176 5.46 7.87 -26.02
C GLN A 176 5.20 7.90 -24.51
N ALA A 177 4.50 8.95 -24.05
CA ALA A 177 4.05 9.05 -22.67
C ALA A 177 2.92 8.06 -22.35
N PHE A 178 2.12 7.73 -23.36
CA PHE A 178 0.88 6.97 -23.23
C PHE A 178 0.83 5.87 -24.30
N THR A 179 0.35 4.69 -23.94
CA THR A 179 0.10 3.59 -24.87
C THR A 179 -1.41 3.39 -25.02
N PRO A 180 -1.99 3.50 -26.24
CA PRO A 180 -3.39 3.20 -26.47
C PRO A 180 -3.74 1.77 -26.04
N LEU A 181 -4.94 1.59 -25.49
CA LEU A 181 -5.42 0.32 -24.98
C LEU A 181 -6.85 0.07 -25.45
N GLU A 182 -7.15 -1.15 -25.89
CA GLU A 182 -8.53 -1.59 -26.08
C GLU A 182 -9.08 -2.16 -24.77
N LEU A 183 -10.26 -1.72 -24.37
CA LEU A 183 -10.85 -2.10 -23.09
C LEU A 183 -12.36 -2.27 -23.19
N HIS A 184 -12.86 -3.37 -22.64
CA HIS A 184 -14.28 -3.68 -22.67
C HIS A 184 -14.90 -3.71 -21.26
N GLN A 185 -16.17 -3.31 -21.21
CA GLN A 185 -17.04 -3.46 -20.06
C GLN A 185 -17.50 -4.92 -19.94
N ALA A 186 -17.51 -5.41 -18.71
CA ALA A 186 -18.02 -6.71 -18.31
C ALA A 186 -18.96 -6.57 -17.10
N VAL A 187 -19.72 -7.62 -16.81
CA VAL A 187 -20.76 -7.61 -15.75
C VAL A 187 -20.28 -7.08 -14.41
N HIS A 188 -19.04 -7.39 -14.07
CA HIS A 188 -18.46 -7.07 -12.78
C HIS A 188 -17.48 -5.89 -12.83
N GLY A 189 -17.29 -5.21 -13.97
CA GLY A 189 -16.29 -4.16 -14.08
C GLY A 189 -15.72 -3.93 -15.48
N ILE A 190 -14.43 -3.62 -15.54
CA ILE A 190 -13.64 -3.53 -16.78
C ILE A 190 -12.70 -4.72 -16.95
N GLY A 191 -12.33 -5.01 -18.20
CA GLY A 191 -11.30 -5.99 -18.52
C GLY A 191 -11.86 -7.38 -18.78
N THR A 192 -12.01 -7.74 -20.04
CA THR A 192 -12.44 -9.05 -20.54
C THR A 192 -11.26 -9.87 -21.04
N SER A 193 -11.50 -11.13 -21.42
CA SER A 193 -10.49 -11.95 -22.11
C SER A 193 -10.06 -11.40 -23.48
N LYS A 194 -10.85 -10.48 -24.08
CA LYS A 194 -10.49 -9.79 -25.33
C LYS A 194 -9.42 -8.72 -25.11
N ASP A 195 -9.32 -8.17 -23.90
CA ASP A 195 -8.46 -7.04 -23.56
C ASP A 195 -7.04 -7.51 -23.29
N ARG A 196 -6.38 -8.07 -24.31
CA ARG A 196 -5.12 -8.84 -24.16
C ARG A 196 -4.06 -8.07 -23.36
N GLU A 197 -3.76 -6.83 -23.70
CA GLU A 197 -2.73 -6.05 -22.99
C GLU A 197 -3.15 -5.71 -21.54
N PHE A 198 -4.44 -5.45 -21.29
CA PHE A 198 -4.94 -5.23 -19.93
C PHE A 198 -4.91 -6.52 -19.10
N VAL A 199 -5.20 -7.67 -19.71
CA VAL A 199 -5.04 -8.98 -19.08
C VAL A 199 -3.59 -9.17 -18.64
N LYS A 200 -2.61 -8.90 -19.51
CA LYS A 200 -1.19 -8.99 -19.15
C LYS A 200 -0.80 -8.08 -17.98
N LEU A 201 -1.29 -6.84 -17.99
CA LEU A 201 -1.08 -5.93 -16.85
C LEU A 201 -1.64 -6.53 -15.56
N ARG A 202 -2.89 -6.98 -15.57
CA ARG A 202 -3.57 -7.57 -14.40
C ARG A 202 -2.87 -8.82 -13.86
N HIS A 203 -2.18 -9.59 -14.71
CA HIS A 203 -1.40 -10.74 -14.28
C HIS A 203 -0.14 -10.37 -13.50
N ASN A 204 0.26 -9.09 -13.57
CA ASN A 204 1.39 -8.54 -12.82
C ASN A 204 0.95 -7.67 -11.63
N MET A 205 -0.35 -7.55 -11.34
CA MET A 205 -0.88 -6.73 -10.25
C MET A 205 -1.24 -7.59 -9.04
N PHE A 206 -0.79 -7.19 -7.86
CA PHE A 206 -1.03 -7.95 -6.63
C PHE A 206 -2.20 -7.35 -5.82
N ARG A 207 -2.75 -8.15 -4.90
CA ARG A 207 -3.68 -7.62 -3.88
C ARG A 207 -3.01 -6.45 -3.18
N ASN A 208 -3.79 -5.42 -2.89
CA ASN A 208 -3.34 -4.18 -2.27
C ASN A 208 -2.41 -3.29 -3.11
N ASP A 209 -2.13 -3.64 -4.37
CA ASP A 209 -1.68 -2.64 -5.35
C ASP A 209 -2.79 -1.60 -5.57
N LEU A 210 -2.41 -0.41 -5.99
CA LEU A 210 -3.35 0.66 -6.29
C LEU A 210 -3.58 0.75 -7.80
N LEU A 211 -4.81 1.08 -8.19
CA LEU A 211 -5.18 1.33 -9.57
C LEU A 211 -5.97 2.62 -9.67
N TYR A 212 -5.45 3.54 -10.48
CA TYR A 212 -6.02 4.86 -10.72
C TYR A 212 -6.55 4.94 -12.15
N PHE A 213 -7.63 5.69 -12.30
CA PHE A 213 -8.33 5.99 -13.53
C PHE A 213 -8.57 7.49 -13.57
N LEU A 214 -7.92 8.21 -14.47
CA LEU A 214 -8.18 9.62 -14.69
C LEU A 214 -9.04 9.75 -15.94
N ILE A 215 -10.25 10.26 -15.79
CA ILE A 215 -11.12 10.64 -16.90
C ILE A 215 -10.87 12.12 -17.16
N GLU A 216 -10.45 12.44 -18.37
CA GLU A 216 -10.50 13.78 -18.91
C GLU A 216 -11.75 13.92 -19.78
N LYS A 217 -12.49 15.01 -19.60
CA LYS A 217 -13.60 15.41 -20.46
C LYS A 217 -13.22 16.71 -21.15
N THR A 218 -13.12 16.64 -22.46
CA THR A 218 -12.98 17.83 -23.33
C THR A 218 -14.37 18.22 -23.86
N ASN A 219 -14.44 19.28 -24.67
CA ASN A 219 -15.71 19.71 -25.27
C ASN A 219 -16.32 18.66 -26.23
N SER A 220 -15.49 17.82 -26.86
CA SER A 220 -15.93 16.85 -27.88
C SER A 220 -15.68 15.39 -27.50
N ASP A 221 -14.60 15.12 -26.75
CA ASP A 221 -14.09 13.78 -26.53
C ASP A 221 -13.75 13.53 -25.06
N LYS A 222 -13.59 12.25 -24.71
CA LYS A 222 -13.03 11.83 -23.43
C LYS A 222 -11.75 11.03 -23.60
N ASN A 223 -10.85 11.18 -22.63
CA ASN A 223 -9.68 10.32 -22.48
C ASN A 223 -9.75 9.60 -21.13
N LEU A 224 -9.38 8.32 -21.11
CA LEU A 224 -9.28 7.51 -19.90
C LEU A 224 -7.83 7.05 -19.72
N PHE A 225 -7.16 7.59 -18.71
CA PHE A 225 -5.79 7.21 -18.36
C PHE A 225 -5.79 6.21 -17.20
N ILE A 226 -5.12 5.08 -17.38
CA ILE A 226 -5.02 4.00 -16.40
C ILE A 226 -3.59 3.94 -15.86
N MET A 227 -3.46 3.95 -14.54
CA MET A 227 -2.18 4.00 -13.83
C MET A 227 -2.15 3.01 -12.66
N PRO A 228 -1.38 1.92 -12.76
CA PRO A 228 -1.13 1.03 -11.64
C PRO A 228 0.02 1.56 -10.76
N PHE A 229 -0.06 1.35 -9.44
CA PHE A 229 1.02 1.65 -8.50
C PHE A 229 1.23 0.52 -7.51
N ARG A 230 2.50 0.19 -7.28
CA ARG A 230 2.91 -0.89 -6.38
C ARG A 230 2.61 -0.56 -4.93
N ASN A 231 2.16 -1.56 -4.19
CA ASN A 231 2.18 -1.55 -2.74
C ASN A 231 3.63 -1.44 -2.21
N PRO A 232 3.91 -0.70 -1.11
CA PRO A 232 5.26 -0.60 -0.56
C PRO A 232 5.94 -1.95 -0.28
N LEU A 233 5.17 -2.98 0.11
CA LEU A 233 5.68 -4.32 0.38
C LEU A 233 6.38 -4.96 -0.83
N PHE A 234 6.00 -4.59 -2.06
CA PHE A 234 6.67 -5.02 -3.28
C PHE A 234 8.17 -4.70 -3.26
N PHE A 235 8.51 -3.45 -2.92
CA PHE A 235 9.89 -2.97 -2.90
C PHE A 235 10.66 -3.60 -1.74
N SER A 236 10.03 -3.73 -0.57
CA SER A 236 10.61 -4.38 0.60
C SER A 236 10.95 -5.85 0.34
N LEU A 237 10.08 -6.62 -0.32
CA LEU A 237 10.32 -8.03 -0.64
C LEU A 237 11.47 -8.22 -1.64
N LEU A 238 11.62 -7.29 -2.58
CA LEU A 238 12.70 -7.34 -3.58
C LEU A 238 14.01 -6.71 -3.07
N GLY A 239 13.98 -5.99 -1.94
CA GLY A 239 15.15 -5.26 -1.44
C GLY A 239 15.59 -4.13 -2.37
N ILE A 240 14.68 -3.58 -3.17
CA ILE A 240 14.96 -2.51 -4.13
C ILE A 240 14.35 -1.19 -3.64
N THR A 241 14.89 -0.08 -4.13
CA THR A 241 14.31 1.24 -3.84
C THR A 241 13.11 1.52 -4.73
N ASN A 242 12.11 2.20 -4.18
CA ASN A 242 11.05 2.77 -5.00
C ASN A 242 11.58 4.02 -5.70
N SER A 243 12.14 3.85 -6.90
CA SER A 243 12.76 4.93 -7.68
C SER A 243 11.80 6.10 -7.96
N SER A 244 10.50 5.84 -8.15
CA SER A 244 9.49 6.88 -8.32
C SER A 244 9.27 7.68 -7.04
N TYR A 245 9.25 7.00 -5.89
CA TYR A 245 9.19 7.65 -4.58
C TYR A 245 10.46 8.45 -4.29
N GLN A 246 11.64 7.92 -4.61
CA GLN A 246 12.90 8.65 -4.49
C GLN A 246 12.92 9.89 -5.38
N ALA A 247 12.55 9.77 -6.66
CA ALA A 247 12.46 10.92 -7.58
C ALA A 247 11.45 11.97 -7.09
N TYR A 248 10.33 11.55 -6.48
CA TYR A 248 9.41 12.46 -5.80
C TYR A 248 10.09 13.19 -4.63
N MET A 249 10.77 12.46 -3.74
CA MET A 249 11.49 13.05 -2.61
C MET A 249 12.55 14.04 -3.11
N ASP A 250 13.31 13.69 -4.15
CA ASP A 250 14.34 14.55 -4.75
C ASP A 250 13.76 15.81 -5.41
N LYS A 251 12.66 15.67 -6.16
CA LYS A 251 11.96 16.82 -6.79
C LYS A 251 11.40 17.75 -5.72
N ARG A 252 10.88 17.20 -4.62
CA ARG A 252 10.42 17.97 -3.46
C ARG A 252 11.56 18.63 -2.70
N LEU A 253 12.65 17.92 -2.42
CA LEU A 253 13.87 18.49 -1.81
C LEU A 253 14.39 19.67 -2.63
N LYS A 254 14.35 19.59 -3.97
CA LYS A 254 14.68 20.72 -4.84
C LYS A 254 13.71 21.89 -4.69
N ILE A 255 12.41 21.64 -4.61
CA ILE A 255 11.39 22.68 -4.38
C ILE A 255 11.60 23.32 -3.00
N GLU A 256 11.78 22.52 -1.95
CA GLU A 256 12.06 22.96 -0.58
C GLU A 256 13.35 23.78 -0.50
N ASN A 257 14.44 23.31 -1.11
CA ASN A 257 15.70 24.06 -1.16
C ASN A 257 15.53 25.40 -1.90
N ASN A 258 14.84 25.41 -3.04
CA ASN A 258 14.56 26.63 -3.76
C ASN A 258 13.65 27.60 -2.97
N GLN A 259 12.73 27.08 -2.16
CA GLN A 259 11.87 27.87 -1.27
C GLN A 259 12.60 28.33 -0.01
N ALA A 260 13.55 27.54 0.51
CA ALA A 260 14.44 27.92 1.60
C ALA A 260 15.36 29.07 1.17
N VAL A 261 15.86 29.05 -0.06
CA VAL A 261 16.57 30.18 -0.70
C VAL A 261 15.66 31.41 -0.85
N LYS A 262 14.34 31.21 -0.94
CA LYS A 262 13.32 32.28 -1.03
C LYS A 262 12.65 32.64 0.32
N ASN A 263 13.21 32.24 1.47
CA ASN A 263 12.68 32.50 2.81
C ASN A 263 11.20 32.08 3.02
N ALA A 264 10.88 30.82 2.79
CA ALA A 264 9.59 30.25 3.21
C ALA A 264 9.33 30.45 4.72
N THR A 265 8.08 30.77 5.06
CA THR A 265 7.62 30.99 6.43
C THR A 265 7.67 29.71 7.27
N PHE A 266 7.72 29.86 8.59
CA PHE A 266 7.70 28.71 9.52
C PHE A 266 6.48 27.79 9.30
N PHE A 267 5.30 28.39 9.08
CA PHE A 267 4.04 27.66 8.84
C PHE A 267 4.09 26.80 7.57
N GLU A 268 4.72 27.27 6.50
CA GLU A 268 4.88 26.51 5.26
C GLU A 268 5.74 25.27 5.47
N LYS A 269 6.86 25.41 6.18
CA LYS A 269 7.75 24.29 6.52
C LYS A 269 7.06 23.24 7.38
N GLU A 270 6.32 23.65 8.41
CA GLU A 270 5.57 22.74 9.29
C GLU A 270 4.48 21.99 8.51
N SER A 271 3.76 22.68 7.63
CA SER A 271 2.72 22.09 6.78
C SER A 271 3.28 21.00 5.87
N MET A 272 4.42 21.26 5.22
CA MET A 272 5.10 20.29 4.35
C MET A 272 5.57 19.06 5.13
N GLN A 273 6.20 19.25 6.28
CA GLN A 273 6.64 18.15 7.15
C GLN A 273 5.45 17.26 7.57
N ARG A 274 4.32 17.87 7.92
CA ARG A 274 3.08 17.17 8.29
C ARG A 274 2.51 16.37 7.12
N GLN A 275 2.52 16.92 5.90
CA GLN A 275 2.11 16.19 4.70
C GLN A 275 2.99 14.97 4.45
N HIS A 276 4.31 15.09 4.60
CA HIS A 276 5.26 13.98 4.42
C HIS A 276 5.04 12.88 5.45
N GLN A 277 4.88 13.24 6.72
CA GLN A 277 4.60 12.29 7.78
C GLN A 277 3.27 11.55 7.53
N ASN A 278 2.24 12.27 7.07
CA ASN A 278 0.96 11.66 6.69
C ASN A 278 1.10 10.68 5.52
N LYS A 279 1.90 11.01 4.52
CA LYS A 279 2.16 10.14 3.36
C LYS A 279 2.95 8.89 3.75
N TRP A 280 4.01 9.05 4.54
CA TRP A 280 4.79 7.94 5.06
C TRP A 280 3.94 7.01 5.93
N ARG A 281 3.10 7.57 6.80
CA ARG A 281 2.10 6.81 7.57
C ARG A 281 1.12 6.04 6.69
N LYS A 282 0.63 6.65 5.59
CA LYS A 282 -0.21 5.95 4.61
C LYS A 282 0.54 4.79 3.96
N ASN A 283 1.82 4.94 3.65
CA ASN A 283 2.61 3.85 3.07
C ASN A 283 2.83 2.70 4.08
N LEU A 284 3.11 2.99 5.36
CA LEU A 284 3.15 1.96 6.41
C LEU A 284 1.81 1.24 6.55
N ALA A 285 0.70 1.96 6.45
CA ALA A 285 -0.63 1.36 6.43
C ALA A 285 -0.87 0.48 5.20
N LEU A 286 -0.44 0.90 4.01
CA LEU A 286 -0.52 0.09 2.79
C LEU A 286 0.30 -1.20 2.90
N GLU A 287 1.51 -1.14 3.47
CA GLU A 287 2.29 -2.35 3.78
C GLU A 287 1.50 -3.24 4.74
N MET A 288 0.97 -2.66 5.81
CA MET A 288 0.29 -3.41 6.87
C MET A 288 -1.01 -4.09 6.43
N MET A 289 -1.75 -3.50 5.47
CA MET A 289 -2.98 -4.08 4.90
C MET A 289 -2.76 -5.43 4.22
N ASN A 290 -1.51 -5.81 3.91
CA ASN A 290 -1.20 -7.14 3.39
C ASN A 290 -1.32 -8.24 4.44
N TYR A 291 -1.14 -7.90 5.72
CA TYR A 291 -1.18 -8.85 6.83
C TYR A 291 -2.55 -8.96 7.50
N ALA A 292 -3.57 -8.33 6.90
CA ALA A 292 -4.96 -8.39 7.36
C ALA A 292 -5.83 -9.20 6.38
N THR A 293 -6.77 -9.95 6.95
CA THR A 293 -7.75 -10.75 6.20
C THR A 293 -8.89 -9.90 5.65
N THR A 294 -9.17 -8.77 6.31
CA THR A 294 -10.21 -7.82 5.90
C THR A 294 -9.61 -6.70 5.04
N ASP A 295 -10.31 -6.33 3.97
CA ASP A 295 -9.92 -5.20 3.12
C ASP A 295 -9.88 -3.90 3.94
N ARG A 296 -8.83 -3.09 3.72
CA ARG A 296 -8.56 -1.80 4.43
C ARG A 296 -8.24 -1.91 5.92
N ALA A 297 -8.25 -3.10 6.50
CA ALA A 297 -7.81 -3.28 7.88
C ALA A 297 -6.28 -3.17 7.99
N VAL A 298 -5.81 -2.61 9.10
CA VAL A 298 -4.39 -2.62 9.50
C VAL A 298 -4.28 -3.28 10.87
N VAL A 299 -3.15 -3.95 11.10
CA VAL A 299 -2.84 -4.65 12.33
C VAL A 299 -1.65 -3.97 13.01
N CYS A 300 -1.72 -3.71 14.31
CA CYS A 300 -0.53 -3.32 15.05
C CYS A 300 0.40 -4.54 15.18
N PRO A 301 1.66 -4.48 14.70
CA PRO A 301 2.55 -5.64 14.68
C PRO A 301 2.98 -6.11 16.08
N LEU A 302 2.82 -5.27 17.10
CA LEU A 302 3.18 -5.60 18.49
C LEU A 302 2.02 -6.14 19.31
N THR A 303 0.79 -5.69 19.01
CA THR A 303 -0.39 -5.98 19.86
C THR A 303 -1.45 -6.81 19.16
N TRP A 304 -1.37 -6.93 17.83
CA TRP A 304 -2.40 -7.54 16.97
C TRP A 304 -3.77 -6.86 17.04
N ILE A 305 -3.82 -5.61 17.52
CA ILE A 305 -5.04 -4.81 17.40
C ILE A 305 -5.27 -4.50 15.91
N GLU A 306 -6.32 -5.09 15.36
CA GLU A 306 -6.80 -4.88 13.98
C GLU A 306 -7.92 -3.83 13.96
N ALA A 307 -7.90 -2.95 12.96
CA ALA A 307 -9.03 -2.07 12.67
C ALA A 307 -9.03 -1.54 11.23
N ASP A 308 -10.22 -1.16 10.74
CA ASP A 308 -10.39 -0.47 9.46
C ASP A 308 -9.66 0.89 9.50
N PHE A 309 -8.64 1.03 8.65
CA PHE A 309 -7.79 2.22 8.63
C PHE A 309 -8.53 3.47 8.19
N ASP A 310 -9.59 3.33 7.38
CA ASP A 310 -10.32 4.50 6.91
C ASP A 310 -11.30 5.02 7.95
N ASP A 311 -11.83 4.13 8.79
CA ASP A 311 -12.79 4.48 9.84
C ASP A 311 -12.08 5.05 11.08
N ILE A 312 -11.02 4.37 11.57
CA ILE A 312 -10.34 4.72 12.84
C ILE A 312 -8.81 4.69 12.73
N GLY A 313 -8.25 4.93 11.54
CA GLY A 313 -6.80 4.87 11.33
C GLY A 313 -6.00 5.78 12.26
N THR A 314 -6.57 6.90 12.74
CA THR A 314 -5.90 7.87 13.65
C THR A 314 -5.40 7.25 14.96
N LEU A 315 -5.96 6.11 15.35
CA LEU A 315 -5.50 5.27 16.46
C LEU A 315 -4.09 4.70 16.23
N PHE A 316 -3.71 4.50 14.97
CA PHE A 316 -2.40 3.99 14.56
C PHE A 316 -1.44 5.12 14.21
N LYS A 317 -0.29 5.14 14.89
CA LYS A 317 0.80 6.09 14.74
C LYS A 317 1.91 5.48 13.89
N ALA A 318 2.52 6.32 13.05
CA ALA A 318 3.73 5.94 12.35
C ALA A 318 4.92 6.23 13.26
N SER A 319 5.39 5.18 13.92
CA SER A 319 6.47 5.24 14.91
C SER A 319 7.82 5.06 14.19
N HIS A 320 8.74 6.01 14.38
CA HIS A 320 10.10 5.90 13.90
C HIS A 320 10.89 4.90 14.74
N ILE A 321 11.68 4.06 14.09
CA ILE A 321 12.59 3.13 14.80
C ILE A 321 13.86 3.87 15.22
N LYS A 322 14.52 4.53 14.26
CA LYS A 322 15.54 5.53 14.52
C LYS A 322 14.86 6.90 14.55
N GLY A 323 14.97 7.61 15.68
CA GLY A 323 14.26 8.86 15.91
C GLY A 323 14.49 9.90 14.82
N TYR A 324 13.47 10.71 14.51
CA TYR A 324 13.48 11.68 13.42
C TYR A 324 14.67 12.67 13.50
N SER A 325 15.02 13.13 14.69
CA SER A 325 16.15 14.05 14.94
C SER A 325 17.53 13.44 14.67
N GLU A 326 17.62 12.12 14.60
CA GLU A 326 18.88 11.39 14.41
C GLU A 326 19.01 10.84 12.98
N CYS A 327 17.95 10.96 12.18
CA CYS A 327 17.88 10.43 10.83
C CYS A 327 18.55 11.35 9.80
N LYS A 328 19.23 10.72 8.83
CA LYS A 328 19.56 11.34 7.54
C LYS A 328 18.28 11.54 6.73
N GLU A 329 18.29 12.45 5.75
CA GLU A 329 17.09 12.75 4.95
C GLU A 329 16.48 11.51 4.26
N ASN A 330 17.31 10.58 3.79
CA ASN A 330 16.85 9.34 3.17
C ASN A 330 16.31 8.30 4.17
N GLU A 331 16.57 8.44 5.47
CA GLU A 331 16.09 7.54 6.53
C GLU A 331 14.74 8.00 7.11
N LYS A 332 14.43 9.31 7.07
CA LYS A 332 13.26 9.92 7.74
C LYS A 332 11.92 9.35 7.27
N TYR A 333 11.82 8.96 6.00
CA TYR A 333 10.59 8.44 5.41
C TYR A 333 10.81 7.08 4.75
N ASP A 334 11.87 6.37 5.14
CA ASP A 334 12.06 4.97 4.79
C ASP A 334 10.99 4.13 5.50
N ILE A 335 10.33 3.26 4.75
CA ILE A 335 9.33 2.33 5.29
C ILE A 335 9.97 1.35 6.27
N ASN A 336 11.24 0.98 6.05
CA ASN A 336 11.98 0.11 6.97
C ASN A 336 12.36 0.81 8.29
N ASN A 337 12.36 2.15 8.33
CA ASN A 337 12.58 2.92 9.56
C ASN A 337 11.27 3.21 10.30
N GLY A 338 10.17 2.56 9.93
CA GLY A 338 8.85 2.79 10.51
C GLY A 338 8.15 1.53 10.94
N LEU A 339 7.33 1.67 11.99
CA LEU A 339 6.31 0.71 12.42
C LEU A 339 4.97 1.42 12.54
N LEU A 340 3.89 0.80 12.07
CA LEU A 340 2.54 1.30 12.29
C LEU A 340 2.00 0.73 13.60
N LEU A 341 2.03 1.50 14.69
CA LEU A 341 1.71 1.04 16.04
C LEU A 341 0.41 1.66 16.54
N VAL A 342 -0.39 0.91 17.31
CA VAL A 342 -1.49 1.51 18.07
C VAL A 342 -0.93 2.46 19.14
N ALA A 343 -1.67 3.53 19.47
CA ALA A 343 -1.19 4.63 20.32
C ALA A 343 -0.50 4.21 21.64
N ASN A 344 -0.99 3.18 22.33
CA ASN A 344 -0.36 2.69 23.55
C ASN A 344 0.99 1.99 23.29
N ALA A 345 1.09 1.19 22.22
CA ALA A 345 2.33 0.53 21.82
C ALA A 345 3.37 1.53 21.30
N ASP A 346 2.91 2.52 20.52
CA ASP A 346 3.72 3.65 20.07
C ASP A 346 4.37 4.40 21.24
N ALA A 347 3.56 4.80 22.23
CA ALA A 347 4.06 5.52 23.41
C ALA A 347 5.09 4.73 24.22
N LEU A 348 5.00 3.40 24.26
CA LEU A 348 5.97 2.54 24.94
C LEU A 348 7.25 2.38 24.11
N PHE A 349 7.12 2.25 22.79
CA PHE A 349 8.24 2.06 21.88
C PHE A 349 9.07 3.34 21.76
N ASP A 350 8.44 4.48 21.48
CA ASP A 350 9.07 5.80 21.37
C ASP A 350 9.82 6.21 22.64
N LYS A 351 9.28 5.88 23.81
CA LYS A 351 9.94 6.13 25.11
C LYS A 351 10.99 5.08 25.48
N HIS A 352 11.30 4.15 24.59
CA HIS A 352 12.21 3.03 24.83
C HIS A 352 11.88 2.25 26.12
N LEU A 353 10.59 2.02 26.39
CA LEU A 353 10.12 1.13 27.46
C LEU A 353 9.95 -0.31 26.95
N ILE A 354 9.80 -0.47 25.63
CA ILE A 354 9.86 -1.74 24.91
C ILE A 354 10.79 -1.60 23.71
N THR A 355 11.39 -2.70 23.26
CA THR A 355 12.16 -2.79 22.00
C THR A 355 12.03 -4.20 21.42
N ILE A 356 12.57 -4.46 20.22
CA ILE A 356 12.55 -5.79 19.59
C ILE A 356 13.98 -6.35 19.54
N ASP A 357 14.17 -7.56 20.07
CA ASP A 357 15.47 -8.26 20.14
C ASP A 357 15.92 -8.88 18.79
N GLU A 358 17.12 -9.46 18.75
CA GLU A 358 17.62 -10.15 17.54
C GLU A 358 16.74 -11.34 17.12
N ASN A 359 16.06 -11.97 18.07
CA ASN A 359 15.19 -13.14 17.86
C ASN A 359 13.76 -12.75 17.44
N LYS A 360 13.54 -11.47 17.13
CA LYS A 360 12.22 -10.91 16.80
C LYS A 360 11.22 -11.17 17.93
N GLN A 361 11.64 -10.88 19.16
CA GLN A 361 10.81 -10.93 20.36
C GLN A 361 10.74 -9.56 21.01
N LEU A 362 9.63 -9.30 21.70
CA LEU A 362 9.44 -8.06 22.42
C LEU A 362 10.25 -8.08 23.73
N LYS A 363 11.21 -7.16 23.86
CA LYS A 363 11.99 -6.93 25.07
C LYS A 363 11.40 -5.77 25.86
N PHE A 364 11.28 -5.94 27.17
CA PHE A 364 10.68 -4.97 28.08
C PHE A 364 11.72 -4.35 29.00
N SER A 365 11.54 -3.07 29.33
CA SER A 365 12.25 -2.43 30.45
C SER A 365 11.93 -3.13 31.77
N TYR A 366 12.86 -3.11 32.72
CA TYR A 366 12.67 -3.66 34.08
C TYR A 366 11.43 -3.09 34.77
N LEU A 367 11.05 -1.85 34.43
CA LEU A 367 9.84 -1.19 34.95
C LEU A 367 8.55 -1.94 34.60
N LEU A 368 8.53 -2.64 33.46
CA LEU A 368 7.38 -3.38 32.97
C LEU A 368 7.55 -4.89 33.10
N ASN A 369 8.78 -5.38 33.34
CA ASN A 369 9.11 -6.78 33.13
C ASN A 369 8.24 -7.75 33.96
N ASN A 370 7.94 -7.40 35.21
CA ASN A 370 7.16 -8.24 36.13
C ASN A 370 5.66 -7.89 36.15
N ASN A 371 5.20 -6.90 35.36
CA ASN A 371 3.80 -6.49 35.35
C ASN A 371 2.99 -7.25 34.28
N HIS A 372 2.74 -8.53 34.53
CA HIS A 372 2.01 -9.41 33.61
C HIS A 372 0.60 -8.91 33.30
N GLN A 373 -0.11 -8.36 34.29
CA GLN A 373 -1.46 -7.83 34.10
C GLN A 373 -1.47 -6.66 33.11
N LEU A 374 -0.52 -5.72 33.23
CA LEU A 374 -0.40 -4.60 32.30
C LEU A 374 -0.03 -5.09 30.90
N LYS A 375 0.95 -6.01 30.77
CA LYS A 375 1.32 -6.61 29.48
C LYS A 375 0.11 -7.22 28.77
N SER A 376 -0.72 -7.96 29.51
CA SER A 376 -1.95 -8.57 28.99
C SER A 376 -3.00 -7.52 28.59
N LYS A 377 -3.28 -6.53 29.44
CA LYS A 377 -4.24 -5.44 29.13
C LYS A 377 -3.83 -4.60 27.92
N LEU A 378 -2.54 -4.51 27.63
CA LEU A 378 -2.00 -3.81 26.46
C LEU A 378 -1.79 -4.73 25.25
N HIS A 379 -2.13 -6.02 25.37
CA HIS A 379 -1.96 -7.04 24.34
C HIS A 379 -0.50 -7.26 23.88
N LEU A 380 0.48 -7.01 24.77
CA LEU A 380 1.91 -7.13 24.49
C LEU A 380 2.49 -8.53 24.79
N ASN A 381 1.65 -9.46 25.21
CA ASN A 381 1.99 -10.85 25.47
C ASN A 381 1.93 -11.74 24.21
N ASN A 382 1.46 -11.20 23.10
CA ASN A 382 1.38 -11.90 21.83
C ASN A 382 2.74 -11.91 21.12
N ASP A 383 3.00 -12.96 20.34
CA ASP A 383 4.10 -12.94 19.38
C ASP A 383 3.93 -11.76 18.42
N ILE A 384 5.01 -11.05 18.14
CA ILE A 384 5.01 -9.97 17.16
C ILE A 384 4.77 -10.52 15.75
N LEU A 385 4.24 -9.68 14.86
CA LEU A 385 4.14 -9.98 13.43
C LEU A 385 5.56 -10.01 12.82
N LYS A 386 6.19 -11.19 12.80
CA LYS A 386 7.60 -11.36 12.42
C LYS A 386 7.86 -11.08 10.93
N GLU A 387 6.82 -11.18 10.12
CA GLU A 387 6.83 -11.02 8.66
C GLU A 387 7.19 -9.60 8.24
N ILE A 388 6.88 -8.59 9.07
CA ILE A 388 7.31 -7.22 8.79
C ILE A 388 8.79 -7.00 9.13
N LEU A 389 9.42 -7.86 9.93
CA LEU A 389 10.78 -7.64 10.41
C LEU A 389 11.84 -8.16 9.43
N ASN A 390 11.93 -7.51 8.27
CA ASN A 390 12.98 -7.77 7.29
C ASN A 390 14.35 -7.27 7.78
N GLU A 391 15.42 -7.65 7.07
CA GLU A 391 16.81 -7.32 7.46
C GLU A 391 17.07 -5.82 7.58
N ASN A 392 16.53 -5.00 6.65
CA ASN A 392 16.69 -3.55 6.68
C ASN A 392 16.02 -2.93 7.92
N ARG A 393 14.80 -3.39 8.25
CA ARG A 393 14.08 -2.96 9.45
C ARG A 393 14.79 -3.41 10.73
N MET A 394 15.39 -4.61 10.71
CA MET A 394 16.21 -5.11 11.82
C MET A 394 17.49 -4.28 12.02
N ALA A 395 18.06 -3.70 10.95
CA ALA A 395 19.20 -2.80 11.05
C ALA A 395 18.85 -1.50 11.80
N TYR A 396 17.68 -0.90 11.53
CA TYR A 396 17.18 0.23 12.32
C TYR A 396 16.88 -0.19 13.78
N LEU A 397 16.29 -1.36 13.99
CA LEU A 397 15.99 -1.86 15.35
C LEU A 397 17.25 -2.08 16.18
N LYS A 398 18.40 -2.38 15.56
CA LYS A 398 19.69 -2.42 16.27
C LYS A 398 20.03 -1.08 16.93
N HIS A 399 19.78 0.03 16.23
CA HIS A 399 19.95 1.38 16.80
C HIS A 399 18.98 1.63 17.95
N HIS A 400 17.69 1.32 17.73
CA HIS A 400 16.66 1.45 18.77
C HIS A 400 17.01 0.63 20.03
N ARG A 401 17.53 -0.59 19.88
CA ARG A 401 18.04 -1.42 20.98
C ARG A 401 19.19 -0.77 21.74
N ALA A 402 20.16 -0.18 21.05
CA ALA A 402 21.29 0.48 21.69
C ALA A 402 20.83 1.67 22.56
N VAL A 403 19.88 2.47 22.07
CA VAL A 403 19.28 3.56 22.86
C VAL A 403 18.48 3.01 24.03
N PHE A 404 17.68 1.97 23.80
CA PHE A 404 16.94 1.26 24.85
C PHE A 404 17.87 0.81 26.00
N GLU A 405 19.00 0.17 25.70
CA GLU A 405 19.94 -0.28 26.74
C GLU A 405 20.52 0.91 27.52
N LYS A 406 20.87 1.99 26.83
CA LYS A 406 21.37 3.21 27.48
C LYS A 406 20.34 3.81 28.44
N GLU A 407 19.09 3.91 28.02
CA GLU A 407 17.99 4.41 28.87
C GLU A 407 17.68 3.45 30.01
N GLU A 408 17.77 2.14 29.77
CA GLU A 408 17.59 1.12 30.80
C GLU A 408 18.64 1.20 31.90
N GLN A 409 19.91 1.43 31.56
CA GLN A 409 20.96 1.65 32.55
C GLN A 409 20.70 2.91 33.37
N LYS A 410 20.32 4.03 32.74
CA LYS A 410 19.97 5.27 33.45
C LYS A 410 18.79 5.09 34.42
N ARG A 411 17.78 4.31 34.05
CA ARG A 411 16.63 4.03 34.93
C ARG A 411 17.03 3.18 36.13
N LYS A 412 18.01 2.28 35.98
CA LYS A 412 18.52 1.45 37.07
C LYS A 412 19.38 2.26 38.04
N THR A 413 20.25 3.14 37.54
CA THR A 413 21.08 4.02 38.40
C THR A 413 20.24 5.03 39.18
N LYS A 414 19.25 5.68 38.54
CA LYS A 414 18.34 6.58 39.28
C LYS A 414 17.59 5.88 40.42
N LYS A 415 17.24 4.60 40.25
CA LYS A 415 16.56 3.82 41.29
C LYS A 415 17.51 3.46 42.44
N SER A 416 18.78 3.18 42.17
CA SER A 416 19.76 2.97 43.24
C SER A 416 19.96 4.25 44.05
N ASP A 417 20.09 5.40 43.39
CA ASP A 417 20.31 6.68 44.06
C ASP A 417 19.10 7.11 44.91
N PHE A 418 17.88 6.86 44.43
CA PHE A 418 16.65 7.07 45.19
C PHE A 418 16.54 6.16 46.42
N ASN A 419 16.92 4.89 46.28
CA ASN A 419 16.93 3.97 47.43
C ASN A 419 17.98 4.40 48.47
N LEU A 420 19.17 4.81 48.04
CA LEU A 420 20.22 5.32 48.93
C LEU A 420 19.78 6.57 49.71
N THR A 421 19.04 7.49 49.07
CA THR A 421 18.55 8.72 49.71
C THR A 421 17.36 8.51 50.67
N MET A 422 16.71 7.34 50.68
CA MET A 422 15.70 7.00 51.69
C MET A 422 16.29 6.32 52.95
N PHE A 423 17.57 5.94 52.92
CA PHE A 423 18.26 5.33 54.07
C PHE A 423 19.19 6.31 54.82
N PHE A 424 19.21 7.58 54.42
CA PHE A 424 19.78 8.71 55.15
C PHE A 424 18.65 9.69 55.48
#